data_AF-A0A8T5MCZ2-F1
#
_entry.id   AF-A0A8T5MCZ2-F1
#
_cell.length_a   1.000
_cell.length_b   1.000
_cell.length_c   1.000
_cell.angle_alpha   90.00
_cell.angle_beta   90.00
_cell.angle_gamma   90.00
#
_symmetry.space_group_name_H-M   'P 1'
#
loop_
_entity.id
_entity.type
_entity.pdbx_description
1 polymer ?
#
loop_
_entity_poly.entity_id
_entity_poly.type
_entity_poly.pdbx_seq_one_letter_code
_entity_poly.pdbx_strand_id
1 'polypeptide(L)' 'MKPPQQRNITTIKLKRKTKERLDKLKVHKRDSYDEIVQRVLGILNTCRSDPDNAQEKLENLEQLRKRNKVV' A
#
# COMPACT_ATOMS: atom_id res chain seq x y z
N MET A 1 11.20 33.31 -10.79
CA MET A 1 11.65 32.41 -9.71
C MET A 1 10.61 31.30 -9.56
N LYS A 2 10.96 30.03 -9.78
CA LYS A 2 10.03 28.92 -9.50
C LYS A 2 9.90 28.80 -7.98
N PRO A 3 8.69 28.71 -7.40
CA PRO A 3 8.55 28.55 -5.96
C PRO A 3 9.27 27.26 -5.52
N PRO A 4 9.91 27.26 -4.33
CA PRO A 4 10.59 26.07 -3.84
C PRO A 4 9.55 24.95 -3.69
N GLN A 5 9.74 23.84 -4.40
CA GLN A 5 8.95 22.63 -4.23
C GLN A 5 9.22 22.10 -2.81
N GLN A 6 8.44 22.56 -1.83
CA GLN A 6 8.60 22.21 -0.43
C GLN A 6 7.33 21.52 0.10
N ARG A 7 7.51 20.24 0.48
CA ARG A 7 6.80 19.47 1.53
C ARG A 7 5.58 18.61 1.15
N ASN A 8 5.72 17.69 0.19
CA ASN A 8 4.75 16.57 0.06
C ASN A 8 5.12 15.33 0.89
N ILE A 9 6.24 15.35 1.61
CA ILE A 9 6.69 14.24 2.45
C ILE A 9 6.44 14.60 3.90
N THR A 10 5.74 13.71 4.60
CA THR A 10 5.47 13.81 6.04
C THR A 10 6.06 12.60 6.76
N THR A 11 6.24 12.72 8.09
CA THR A 11 6.73 11.61 8.92
C THR A 11 5.59 11.11 9.79
N ILE A 12 5.34 9.80 9.75
CA ILE A 12 4.37 9.13 10.63
C ILE A 12 5.10 8.25 11.63
N LYS A 13 4.76 8.38 12.92
CA LYS A 13 5.25 7.46 13.95
C LYS A 13 4.31 6.26 14.04
N LEU A 14 4.86 5.06 13.90
CA LEU A 14 4.11 3.81 13.95
C LEU A 14 4.65 2.92 15.07
N LYS A 15 3.75 2.16 15.71
CA LYS A 15 4.16 1.06 16.60
C LYS A 15 4.88 -0.02 15.77
N ARG A 16 5.87 -0.70 16.37
CA ARG A 16 6.62 -1.80 15.70
C ARG A 16 5.69 -2.84 15.05
N LYS A 17 4.68 -3.29 15.79
CA LYS A 17 3.66 -4.24 15.28
C LYS A 17 2.95 -3.74 14.02
N THR A 18 2.66 -2.44 13.93
CA THR A 18 2.01 -1.85 12.74
C THR A 18 2.99 -1.80 11.57
N LYS A 19 4.24 -1.41 11.81
CA LYS A 19 5.30 -1.41 10.80
C LYS A 19 5.54 -2.81 10.22
N GLU A 20 5.60 -3.84 11.08
CA GLU A 20 5.74 -5.24 10.65
C GLU A 20 4.56 -5.73 9.80
N ARG A 21 3.34 -5.27 10.11
CA ARG A 21 2.18 -5.56 9.26
C ARG A 21 2.32 -4.92 7.89
N LEU A 22 2.76 -3.65 7.82
CA LEU A 22 3.00 -2.96 6.55
C LEU A 22 4.12 -3.63 5.74
N ASP A 23 5.20 -4.08 6.38
CA ASP A 23 6.27 -4.83 5.71
C ASP A 23 5.75 -6.11 5.06
N LYS A 24 4.86 -6.83 5.76
CA LYS A 24 4.25 -8.04 5.21
C LYS A 24 3.40 -7.72 3.99
N LEU A 25 2.80 -6.53 3.89
CA LEU A 25 1.96 -6.12 2.76
C LEU A 25 2.76 -5.72 1.51
N LYS A 26 4.09 -5.60 1.60
CA LYS A 26 4.95 -5.35 0.43
C LYS A 26 4.77 -6.44 -0.62
N VAL A 27 4.61 -6.01 -1.87
CA VAL A 27 4.61 -6.90 -3.04
C VAL A 27 6.04 -7.06 -3.54
N HIS A 28 6.80 -5.96 -3.58
CA HIS A 28 8.23 -5.98 -3.89
C HIS A 28 9.07 -5.49 -2.71
N LYS A 29 10.32 -5.95 -2.61
CA LYS A 29 11.25 -5.52 -1.55
C LYS A 29 11.46 -3.99 -1.54
N ARG A 30 11.32 -3.34 -2.70
CA ARG A 30 11.51 -1.89 -2.91
C ARG A 30 10.26 -1.05 -2.70
N ASP A 31 9.09 -1.66 -2.45
CA ASP A 31 7.86 -0.91 -2.19
C ASP A 31 8.06 0.05 -1.01
N SER A 32 7.69 1.31 -1.23
CA SER A 32 7.68 2.34 -0.20
C SER A 32 6.46 2.19 0.71
N TYR A 33 6.53 2.73 1.94
CA TYR A 33 5.38 2.72 2.84
C TYR A 33 4.22 3.55 2.28
N ASP A 34 4.51 4.64 1.56
CA ASP A 34 3.47 5.48 0.98
C ASP A 34 2.67 4.71 -0.07
N GLU A 35 3.32 3.98 -0.98
CA GLU A 35 2.65 3.12 -1.97
C GLU A 35 1.77 2.04 -1.32
N ILE A 36 2.26 1.43 -0.23
CA ILE A 36 1.48 0.42 0.51
C ILE A 36 0.24 1.08 1.13
N VAL A 37 0.40 2.23 1.77
CA VAL A 37 -0.70 2.95 2.42
C VAL A 37 -1.73 3.41 1.39
N GLN A 38 -1.30 4.00 0.28
CA GLN A 38 -2.19 4.42 -0.81
C GLN A 38 -2.98 3.25 -1.37
N ARG A 39 -2.34 2.08 -1.56
CA ARG A 39 -3.02 0.88 -2.05
C ARG A 39 -4.08 0.38 -1.08
N VAL A 40 -3.76 0.34 0.23
CA VAL A 40 -4.72 -0.04 1.28
C VAL A 40 -5.91 0.92 1.30
N LEU A 41 -5.65 2.22 1.26
CA LEU A 41 -6.71 3.24 1.25
C LEU A 41 -7.57 3.14 -0.03
N GLY A 42 -6.95 2.89 -1.18
CA GLY A 42 -7.67 2.70 -2.44
C GLY A 42 -8.63 1.51 -2.41
N ILE A 43 -8.21 0.39 -1.80
CA ILE A 43 -9.09 -0.77 -1.61
C ILE A 43 -10.22 -0.44 -0.65
N LEU A 44 -9.91 0.16 0.50
CA LEU A 44 -10.92 0.56 1.51
C LEU A 44 -11.97 1.51 0.94
N ASN A 45 -11.57 2.45 0.09
CA ASN A 45 -12.49 3.35 -0.61
C ASN A 45 -13.38 2.59 -1.61
N THR A 46 -12.84 1.58 -2.29
CA THR A 46 -13.59 0.76 -3.23
C THR A 46 -14.57 -0.16 -2.50
N CYS A 47 -14.22 -0.70 -1.32
CA CYS A 47 -15.07 -1.61 -0.55
C CYS A 47 -16.48 -1.08 -0.23
N ARG A 48 -16.65 0.24 -0.09
CA ARG A 48 -17.95 0.85 0.20
C ARG A 48 -18.79 1.10 -1.05
N SER A 49 -18.14 1.43 -2.16
CA SER A 49 -18.83 1.82 -3.40
C SER A 49 -19.08 0.64 -4.33
N ASP A 50 -18.17 -0.34 -4.35
CA ASP A 50 -18.16 -1.47 -5.27
C ASP A 50 -17.41 -2.66 -4.62
N PRO A 51 -18.12 -3.50 -3.85
CA PRO A 51 -17.50 -4.58 -3.10
C PRO A 51 -16.89 -5.68 -3.99
N ASP A 52 -17.49 -5.95 -5.15
CA ASP A 52 -17.02 -6.99 -6.08
C ASP A 52 -15.65 -6.61 -6.67
N ASN A 53 -15.51 -5.37 -7.11
CA ASN A 53 -14.25 -4.83 -7.61
C ASN A 53 -13.18 -4.75 -6.51
N ALA A 54 -13.59 -4.45 -5.27
CA ALA A 54 -12.66 -4.49 -4.13
C ALA A 54 -12.14 -5.91 -3.87
N GLN A 55 -13.00 -6.92 -4.00
CA GLN A 55 -12.61 -8.32 -3.88
C GLN A 55 -11.64 -8.73 -5.00
N GLU A 56 -11.94 -8.37 -6.25
CA GLU A 56 -11.05 -8.64 -7.38
C GLU A 56 -9.67 -7.99 -7.19
N LYS A 57 -9.63 -6.74 -6.72
CA LYS A 57 -8.37 -6.05 -6.39
C LYS A 57 -7.59 -6.77 -5.30
N LEU A 58 -8.27 -7.31 -4.28
CA LEU A 58 -7.63 -8.07 -3.21
C LEU A 58 -7.03 -9.39 -3.72
N GLU A 59 -7.76 -10.13 -4.56
CA GLU A 59 -7.29 -11.38 -5.16
C GLU A 59 -6.06 -11.16 -6.05
N ASN A 60 -6.10 -10.14 -6.91
CA ASN A 60 -4.96 -9.76 -7.76
C ASN A 60 -3.71 -9.43 -6.92
N LEU A 61 -3.90 -8.69 -5.81
CA LEU A 61 -2.82 -8.36 -4.88
C LEU A 61 -2.23 -9.61 -4.21
N GLU A 62 -3.08 -10.57 -3.86
CA GLU A 62 -2.64 -11.83 -3.27
C GLU A 62 -1.83 -12.67 -4.28
N GLN A 63 -2.28 -12.74 -5.53
CA GLN A 63 -1.57 -13.43 -6.59
C GLN A 63 -0.18 -12.83 -6.84
N LEU A 64 -0.08 -11.50 -6.94
CA LEU A 64 1.19 -10.79 -7.09
C LEU A 64 2.14 -11.09 -5.93
N ARG A 65 1.63 -11.14 -4.69
CA ARG A 65 2.43 -11.49 -3.50
C ARG A 65 2.87 -12.94 -3.50
N LYS A 66 2.02 -13.88 -3.93
CA LYS A 66 2.39 -15.30 -4.09
C LYS A 66 3.52 -15.44 -5.11
N ARG A 67 3.40 -14.81 -6.28
CA ARG A 67 4.42 -14.86 -7.33
C ARG A 67 5.79 -14.35 -6.86
N ASN A 68 5.81 -13.24 -6.12
CA ASN A 68 7.06 -12.64 -5.64
C ASN A 68 7.66 -13.33 -4.41
N LYS A 69 6.93 -14.20 -3.72
CA LYS A 69 7.44 -15.03 -2.62
C LYS A 69 8.05 -16.35 -3.08
N VAL A 70 7.79 -16.75 -4.32
CA VAL A 70 8.28 -18.00 -4.93
C VAL A 70 9.65 -17.80 -5.62
N VAL A 71 10.18 -16.56 -5.62
CA VAL A 71 11.51 -16.19 -6.14
C VAL A 71 12.44 -15.77 -5.01
#